data_AF-A0A3B0SU13-F1
#
_entry.id   AF-A0A3B0SU13-F1
#
_cell.length_a   1.000
_cell.length_b   1.000
_cell.length_c   1.000
_cell.angle_alpha   90.00
_cell.angle_beta   90.00
_cell.angle_gamma   90.00
#
_symmetry.space_group_name_H-M   'P 1'
#
loop_
_entity.id
_entity.type
_entity.pdbx_description
1 polymer ?
#
loop_
_entity_poly.entity_id
_entity_poly.type
_entity_poly.pdbx_seq_one_letter_code
_entity_poly.pdbx_strand_id
1 'polypeptide(L)'
;MRWGILFAVLMLLAAACSSSDDSAATETTAAPTTTLASTTTVAPTTTAAPTTTAAPTTTAAPTTTAAPTTTAAPTTTAAPTTTVPTLPDQIPGDQGQTVWVIYMGAWVEDDYTADAYDAAVASARALGYDFYGGYDLACDSGGHAVLGFPDPKVGLRAAGFYFATEDDARMVVAALGEDVLGWGTIDVFCAD
;
A
#
# COMPACT_ATOMS: atom_id res chain seq x y z
N MET A 1 40.75 65.85 4.25
CA MET A 1 41.64 64.69 4.51
C MET A 1 41.01 63.52 3.76
N ARG A 2 41.33 63.07 2.54
CA ARG A 2 42.55 62.93 1.71
C ARG A 2 43.64 62.03 2.33
N TRP A 3 43.46 60.71 2.19
CA TRP A 3 44.48 59.63 2.18
C TRP A 3 43.75 58.31 1.86
N GLY A 4 44.15 57.34 1.04
CA GLY A 4 45.25 57.08 0.11
C GLY A 4 44.87 55.79 -0.66
N ILE A 5 44.96 55.77 -1.99
CA ILE A 5 45.98 55.04 -2.78
C ILE A 5 45.64 53.55 -3.05
N LEU A 6 45.27 53.31 -4.32
CA LEU A 6 45.63 52.21 -5.24
C LEU A 6 45.58 50.74 -4.79
N PHE A 7 44.76 49.94 -5.48
CA PHE A 7 45.23 48.71 -6.16
C PHE A 7 44.36 48.36 -7.39
N ALA A 8 45.01 48.37 -8.57
CA ALA A 8 44.75 47.69 -9.86
C ALA A 8 43.28 47.50 -10.35
N VAL A 9 42.73 48.34 -11.25
CA VAL A 9 42.89 48.35 -12.73
C VAL A 9 42.42 47.06 -13.42
N LEU A 10 41.12 47.04 -13.70
CA LEU A 10 40.40 46.20 -14.66
C LEU A 10 40.33 46.97 -16.00
N MET A 11 40.89 46.39 -17.06
CA MET A 11 40.90 46.87 -18.46
C MET A 11 41.21 45.64 -19.33
N LEU A 12 40.67 45.37 -20.52
CA LEU A 12 39.87 46.07 -21.53
C LEU A 12 39.52 44.93 -22.55
N LEU A 13 38.33 44.84 -23.17
CA LEU A 13 38.08 45.29 -24.54
C LEU A 13 36.61 45.11 -24.93
N ALA A 14 36.08 46.16 -25.56
CA ALA A 14 34.73 46.28 -26.09
C ALA A 14 34.61 45.75 -27.52
N ALA A 15 33.41 45.32 -27.91
CA ALA A 15 32.88 45.50 -29.25
C ALA A 15 31.36 45.61 -29.19
N ALA A 16 30.86 46.81 -29.47
CA ALA A 16 29.46 47.19 -29.55
C ALA A 16 28.96 47.09 -31.00
N CYS A 17 27.67 46.75 -31.17
CA CYS A 17 26.70 47.39 -32.08
C CYS A 17 25.36 46.63 -31.87
N SER A 18 24.39 47.12 -31.09
CA SER A 18 23.46 48.25 -31.30
C SER A 18 22.19 47.85 -32.07
N SER A 19 21.07 48.24 -31.45
CA SER A 19 19.72 48.51 -32.04
C SER A 19 18.79 47.30 -32.21
N SER A 20 17.50 47.31 -31.84
CA SER A 20 16.64 48.21 -31.05
C SER A 20 15.22 47.58 -30.98
N ASP A 21 14.49 47.86 -29.90
CA ASP A 21 13.02 47.94 -29.77
C ASP A 21 12.10 46.69 -29.79
N ASP A 22 11.61 46.38 -28.59
CA ASP A 22 10.20 46.44 -28.12
C ASP A 22 9.03 45.65 -28.77
N SER A 23 8.17 45.19 -27.85
CA SER A 23 6.71 44.93 -27.94
C SER A 23 6.15 43.68 -28.62
N ALA A 24 5.67 42.78 -27.74
CA ALA A 24 4.32 42.21 -27.67
C ALA A 24 3.48 42.09 -28.96
N ALA A 25 3.01 40.88 -29.26
CA ALA A 25 1.58 40.53 -29.26
C ALA A 25 1.31 39.12 -29.83
N THR A 26 0.30 38.50 -29.26
CA THR A 26 -0.54 37.37 -29.71
C THR A 26 -0.82 37.31 -31.22
N GLU A 27 -0.91 36.10 -31.78
CA GLU A 27 -2.18 35.52 -32.29
C GLU A 27 -1.95 34.17 -33.01
N THR A 28 -2.80 33.21 -32.65
CA THR A 28 -3.05 31.95 -33.37
C THR A 28 -4.00 32.23 -34.52
N THR A 29 -3.69 31.79 -35.75
CA THR A 29 -4.66 31.31 -36.77
C THR A 29 -3.90 30.72 -37.96
N ALA A 30 -4.19 29.46 -38.31
CA ALA A 30 -3.89 28.91 -39.62
C ALA A 30 -5.13 28.17 -40.17
N ALA A 31 -5.32 28.34 -41.47
CA ALA A 31 -6.56 28.29 -42.26
C ALA A 31 -7.20 26.91 -42.48
N PRO A 32 -8.49 26.85 -42.91
CA PRO A 32 -9.18 25.60 -43.20
C PRO A 32 -8.82 25.02 -44.57
N THR A 33 -8.65 23.70 -44.64
CA THR A 33 -8.36 22.95 -45.87
C THR A 33 -9.64 22.36 -46.49
N THR A 34 -9.96 22.91 -47.66
CA THR A 34 -10.55 22.35 -48.89
C THR A 34 -11.49 21.13 -48.83
N THR A 35 -12.73 21.39 -49.22
CA THR A 35 -13.77 20.43 -49.64
C THR A 35 -13.66 20.11 -51.14
N LEU A 36 -14.02 18.88 -51.54
CA LEU A 36 -14.70 18.40 -52.78
C LEU A 36 -14.36 16.89 -52.96
N ALA A 37 -15.23 15.95 -53.34
CA ALA A 37 -16.40 16.03 -54.21
C ALA A 37 -17.44 14.91 -53.94
N SER A 38 -18.60 15.13 -54.55
CA SER A 38 -19.88 14.40 -54.53
C SER A 38 -19.83 12.89 -54.70
N THR A 39 -20.61 12.19 -53.87
CA THR A 39 -20.98 10.77 -54.07
C THR A 39 -22.35 10.65 -54.73
N THR A 40 -22.40 9.87 -55.81
CA THR A 40 -23.58 9.53 -56.62
C THR A 40 -24.61 8.72 -55.81
N THR A 41 -25.84 9.20 -55.73
CA THR A 41 -26.97 8.48 -55.11
C THR A 41 -27.51 7.41 -56.05
N VAL A 42 -27.50 6.15 -55.61
CA VAL A 42 -28.13 5.01 -56.32
C VAL A 42 -29.62 4.99 -56.01
N ALA A 43 -30.47 4.76 -57.02
CA ALA A 43 -31.93 4.69 -56.87
C ALA A 43 -32.37 3.52 -55.96
N PRO A 44 -33.47 3.66 -55.20
CA PRO A 44 -33.91 2.62 -54.29
C PRO A 44 -34.44 1.40 -55.05
N THR A 45 -34.05 0.20 -54.60
CA THR A 45 -34.54 -1.08 -55.08
C THR A 45 -35.90 -1.42 -54.46
N THR A 46 -36.83 -1.89 -55.30
CA THR A 46 -38.17 -2.29 -54.91
C THR A 46 -38.14 -3.53 -54.03
N THR A 47 -38.64 -3.41 -52.79
CA THR A 47 -38.76 -4.53 -51.84
C THR A 47 -39.93 -5.43 -52.23
N ALA A 48 -39.70 -6.75 -52.24
CA ALA A 48 -40.75 -7.73 -52.50
C ALA A 48 -41.83 -7.72 -51.40
N ALA A 49 -43.08 -8.02 -51.79
CA ALA A 49 -44.22 -8.05 -50.87
C ALA A 49 -44.05 -9.15 -49.80
N PRO A 50 -44.50 -8.93 -48.56
CA PRO A 50 -44.37 -9.91 -47.49
C PRO A 50 -45.22 -11.15 -47.76
N THR A 51 -44.65 -12.33 -47.47
CA THR A 51 -45.34 -13.61 -47.55
C THR A 51 -46.19 -13.87 -46.30
N THR A 52 -47.38 -14.42 -46.52
CA THR A 52 -48.35 -14.72 -45.47
C THR A 52 -47.87 -15.84 -44.55
N THR A 53 -47.75 -15.54 -43.25
CA THR A 53 -47.41 -16.51 -42.21
C THR A 53 -48.61 -17.39 -41.87
N ALA A 54 -48.39 -18.71 -41.74
CA ALA A 54 -49.43 -19.66 -41.33
C ALA A 54 -49.97 -19.34 -39.92
N ALA A 55 -51.26 -19.63 -39.70
CA ALA A 55 -51.92 -19.42 -38.42
C ALA A 55 -51.31 -20.31 -37.32
N PRO A 56 -51.19 -19.80 -36.08
CA PRO A 56 -50.61 -20.55 -34.98
C PRO A 56 -51.50 -21.76 -34.60
N THR A 57 -50.86 -22.89 -34.31
CA THR A 57 -51.53 -24.10 -33.82
C THR A 57 -51.84 -23.99 -32.32
N THR A 58 -53.02 -24.46 -31.94
CA THR A 58 -53.51 -24.41 -30.55
C THR A 58 -52.70 -25.34 -29.65
N THR A 59 -52.06 -24.78 -28.63
CA THR A 59 -51.34 -25.52 -27.59
C THR A 59 -52.33 -26.15 -26.59
N ALA A 60 -52.10 -27.41 -26.21
CA ALA A 60 -52.90 -28.11 -25.21
C ALA A 60 -52.86 -27.39 -23.85
N ALA A 61 -53.97 -27.45 -23.11
CA ALA A 61 -54.09 -26.82 -21.81
C ALA A 61 -53.11 -27.45 -20.79
N PRO A 62 -52.50 -26.66 -19.89
CA PRO A 62 -51.58 -27.18 -18.90
C PRO A 62 -52.29 -28.10 -17.91
N THR A 63 -51.67 -29.23 -17.59
CA THR A 63 -52.12 -30.14 -16.55
C THR A 63 -51.83 -29.59 -15.15
N THR A 64 -52.71 -29.88 -14.19
CA THR A 64 -52.61 -29.39 -12.81
C THR A 64 -51.51 -30.14 -12.05
N THR A 65 -50.47 -29.43 -11.64
CA THR A 65 -49.42 -29.94 -10.76
C THR A 65 -49.94 -30.04 -9.32
N ALA A 66 -49.64 -31.16 -8.64
CA ALA A 66 -49.99 -31.35 -7.24
C ALA A 66 -49.37 -30.26 -6.34
N ALA A 67 -50.09 -29.88 -5.28
CA ALA A 67 -49.64 -28.87 -4.33
C ALA A 67 -48.34 -29.32 -3.61
N PRO A 68 -47.39 -28.40 -3.37
CA PRO A 68 -46.16 -28.73 -2.67
C PRO A 68 -46.47 -29.15 -1.23
N THR A 69 -45.82 -30.22 -0.78
CA THR A 69 -45.86 -30.68 0.61
C THR A 69 -45.03 -29.75 1.50
N THR A 70 -45.52 -29.51 2.72
CA THR A 70 -44.85 -28.64 3.69
C THR A 70 -43.61 -29.32 4.28
N THR A 71 -42.43 -28.76 4.02
CA THR A 71 -41.17 -29.16 4.64
C THR A 71 -41.11 -28.63 6.08
N ALA A 72 -40.68 -29.47 7.03
CA ALA A 72 -40.48 -29.08 8.42
C ALA A 72 -39.44 -27.94 8.54
N ALA A 73 -39.66 -27.03 9.48
CA ALA A 73 -38.75 -25.91 9.72
C ALA A 73 -37.36 -26.41 10.17
N PRO A 74 -36.26 -25.76 9.73
CA PRO A 74 -34.92 -26.15 10.17
C PRO A 74 -34.78 -25.96 11.68
N THR A 75 -34.20 -26.95 12.36
CA THR A 75 -33.82 -26.84 13.77
C THR A 75 -32.64 -25.90 13.94
N THR A 76 -32.75 -24.96 14.89
CA THR A 76 -31.68 -24.01 15.22
C THR A 76 -30.54 -24.75 15.94
N THR A 77 -29.40 -24.90 15.27
CA THR A 77 -28.14 -25.32 15.91
C THR A 77 -27.63 -24.19 16.79
N ALA A 78 -27.27 -24.49 18.05
CA ALA A 78 -26.65 -23.52 18.94
C ALA A 78 -25.36 -22.96 18.31
N ALA A 79 -25.13 -21.65 18.46
CA ALA A 79 -23.91 -21.02 17.99
C ALA A 79 -22.68 -21.66 18.65
N PRO A 80 -21.56 -21.82 17.92
CA PRO A 80 -20.34 -22.35 18.51
C PRO A 80 -19.87 -21.44 19.65
N THR A 81 -19.56 -22.03 20.80
CA THR A 81 -18.94 -21.31 21.91
C THR A 81 -17.51 -20.96 21.52
N THR A 82 -17.19 -19.67 21.42
CA THR A 82 -15.81 -19.21 21.16
C THR A 82 -14.97 -19.38 22.43
N THR A 83 -14.12 -20.40 22.47
CA THR A 83 -13.03 -20.48 23.45
C THR A 83 -11.95 -19.47 23.05
N VAL A 84 -11.59 -18.55 23.95
CA VAL A 84 -10.45 -17.64 23.71
C VAL A 84 -9.17 -18.50 23.67
N PRO A 85 -8.39 -18.47 22.58
CA PRO A 85 -7.15 -19.24 22.51
C PRO A 85 -6.17 -18.73 23.56
N THR A 86 -5.46 -19.65 24.21
CA THR A 86 -4.34 -19.30 25.08
C THR A 86 -3.18 -18.85 24.18
N LEU A 87 -2.63 -17.66 24.46
CA LEU A 87 -1.49 -17.13 23.73
C LEU A 87 -0.20 -17.95 24.01
N PRO A 88 0.74 -18.05 23.06
CA PRO A 88 1.94 -18.86 23.20
C PRO A 88 3.01 -18.14 24.03
N ASP A 89 3.95 -18.90 24.60
CA ASP A 89 5.09 -18.31 25.31
C ASP A 89 6.12 -17.74 24.32
N GLN A 90 6.72 -16.60 24.67
CA GLN A 90 7.89 -16.07 23.97
C GLN A 90 9.15 -16.90 24.29
N ILE A 91 10.15 -16.83 23.42
CA ILE A 91 11.47 -17.44 23.61
C ILE A 91 12.56 -16.38 23.81
N PRO A 92 13.71 -16.73 24.42
CA PRO A 92 14.88 -15.87 24.39
C PRO A 92 15.48 -15.78 22.98
N GLY A 93 16.04 -14.61 22.65
CA GLY A 93 16.82 -14.41 21.42
C GLY A 93 18.29 -14.72 21.64
N ASP A 94 18.67 -16.00 21.66
CA ASP A 94 20.09 -16.35 21.78
C ASP A 94 20.83 -16.11 20.45
N GLN A 95 22.09 -15.67 20.54
CA GLN A 95 22.94 -15.46 19.37
C GLN A 95 23.03 -16.71 18.48
N GLY A 96 22.88 -16.49 17.17
CA GLY A 96 22.90 -17.51 16.14
C GLY A 96 21.58 -18.25 15.95
N GLN A 97 20.51 -17.87 16.66
CA GLN A 97 19.18 -18.41 16.40
C GLN A 97 18.49 -17.69 15.23
N THR A 98 17.74 -18.46 14.45
CA THR A 98 16.74 -17.91 13.53
C THR A 98 15.38 -17.97 14.23
N VAL A 99 14.74 -16.82 14.45
CA VAL A 99 13.50 -16.69 15.22
C VAL A 99 12.45 -15.89 14.48
N TRP A 100 11.19 -16.00 14.91
CA TRP A 100 10.13 -15.11 14.49
C TRP A 100 10.05 -13.91 15.44
N VAL A 101 10.28 -12.71 14.93
CA VAL A 101 10.16 -11.46 15.71
C VAL A 101 8.85 -10.75 15.41
N ILE A 102 8.27 -10.14 16.44
CA ILE A 102 7.21 -9.14 16.32
C ILE A 102 7.77 -7.80 16.80
N TYR A 103 7.82 -6.82 15.90
CA TYR A 103 8.22 -5.46 16.24
C TYR A 103 7.00 -4.57 16.51
N MET A 104 7.06 -3.81 17.59
CA MET A 104 5.96 -2.94 18.04
C MET A 104 6.32 -1.46 18.09
N GLY A 105 7.61 -1.15 18.20
CA GLY A 105 8.11 0.24 18.23
C GLY A 105 9.41 0.35 17.44
N ALA A 106 9.57 1.46 16.71
CA ALA A 106 10.82 1.79 16.02
C ALA A 106 11.10 3.29 16.06
N TRP A 107 12.36 3.68 16.22
CA TRP A 107 12.78 5.08 16.32
C TRP A 107 14.22 5.27 15.84
N VAL A 108 14.56 6.49 15.44
CA VAL A 108 15.94 6.86 15.13
C VAL A 108 16.60 7.40 16.40
N GLU A 109 17.88 7.10 16.66
CA GLU A 109 18.61 7.53 17.86
C GLU A 109 18.44 9.02 18.21
N ASP A 110 18.45 9.90 17.20
CA ASP A 110 18.33 11.35 17.37
C ASP A 110 16.87 11.84 17.53
N ASP A 111 15.87 11.01 17.19
CA ASP A 111 14.43 11.30 17.28
C ASP A 111 13.73 10.39 18.30
N TYR A 112 14.48 9.81 19.25
CA TYR A 112 13.90 8.96 20.28
C TYR A 112 12.91 9.74 21.15
N THR A 113 11.64 9.36 21.06
CA THR A 113 10.62 9.77 22.03
C THR A 113 10.33 8.57 22.91
N ALA A 114 10.59 8.70 24.21
CA ALA A 114 10.33 7.65 25.19
C ALA A 114 8.86 7.17 25.11
N ASP A 115 7.94 8.07 24.80
CA ASP A 115 6.50 7.82 24.69
C ASP A 115 6.16 6.70 23.69
N ALA A 116 6.82 6.63 22.52
CA ALA A 116 6.53 5.61 21.50
C ALA A 116 7.02 4.22 21.92
N TYR A 117 8.19 4.16 22.55
CA TYR A 117 8.74 2.92 23.11
C TYR A 117 7.90 2.44 24.30
N ASP A 118 7.56 3.34 25.22
CA ASP A 118 6.76 3.02 26.41
C ASP A 118 5.36 2.53 26.04
N ALA A 119 4.74 3.11 25.00
CA ALA A 119 3.46 2.64 24.48
C ALA A 119 3.57 1.21 23.90
N ALA A 120 4.58 0.94 23.07
CA ALA A 120 4.83 -0.39 22.52
C ALA A 120 5.06 -1.43 23.63
N VAL A 121 5.87 -1.06 24.64
CA VAL A 121 6.15 -1.89 25.82
C VAL A 121 4.89 -2.16 26.63
N ALA A 122 4.03 -1.15 26.82
CA ALA A 122 2.78 -1.31 27.56
C ALA A 122 1.82 -2.29 26.88
N SER A 123 1.66 -2.21 25.55
CA SER A 123 0.77 -3.11 24.81
C SER A 123 1.21 -4.58 24.90
N ALA A 124 2.50 -4.90 24.76
CA ALA A 124 2.92 -6.31 24.88
C ALA A 124 2.89 -6.81 26.33
N ARG A 125 3.25 -5.97 27.30
CA ARG A 125 3.17 -6.35 28.74
C ARG A 125 1.73 -6.60 29.19
N ALA A 126 0.75 -5.93 28.60
CA ALA A 126 -0.66 -6.22 28.86
C ALA A 126 -1.05 -7.66 28.44
N LEU A 127 -0.30 -8.27 27.51
CA LEU A 127 -0.45 -9.67 27.09
C LEU A 127 0.52 -10.63 27.80
N GLY A 128 1.39 -10.14 28.69
CA GLY A 128 2.35 -10.95 29.43
C GLY A 128 3.70 -11.17 28.73
N TYR A 129 4.00 -10.40 27.67
CA TYR A 129 5.29 -10.46 26.99
C TYR A 129 6.29 -9.46 27.57
N ASP A 130 7.57 -9.82 27.49
CA ASP A 130 8.70 -8.99 27.89
C ASP A 130 9.51 -8.62 26.66
N PHE A 131 10.01 -7.38 26.63
CA PHE A 131 10.73 -6.88 25.47
C PHE A 131 12.22 -7.16 25.55
N TYR A 132 12.74 -7.64 24.43
CA TYR A 132 14.14 -7.54 24.03
C TYR A 132 14.22 -6.29 23.15
N GLY A 133 14.57 -5.14 23.72
CA GLY A 133 14.38 -3.87 23.02
C GLY A 133 15.30 -2.75 23.46
N GLY A 134 15.52 -1.82 22.53
CA GLY A 134 16.45 -0.70 22.71
C GLY A 134 17.68 -0.77 21.82
N TYR A 135 17.78 -1.79 20.97
CA TYR A 135 18.99 -2.09 20.20
C TYR A 135 18.86 -1.65 18.74
N ASP A 136 20.02 -1.51 18.09
CA ASP A 136 20.09 -1.17 16.67
C ASP A 136 19.47 -2.32 15.86
N LEU A 137 18.48 -2.00 15.02
CA LEU A 137 17.81 -2.94 14.12
C LEU A 137 18.79 -3.55 13.11
N ALA A 138 19.95 -2.92 12.90
CA ALA A 138 21.04 -3.45 12.10
C ALA A 138 21.83 -4.55 12.83
N CYS A 139 21.60 -4.77 14.12
CA CYS A 139 22.29 -5.85 14.82
C CYS A 139 21.85 -7.22 14.30
N ASP A 140 20.55 -7.43 14.15
CA ASP A 140 20.01 -8.71 13.66
C ASP A 140 19.77 -8.68 12.15
N SER A 141 20.10 -9.79 11.48
CA SER A 141 19.91 -9.89 10.03
C SER A 141 18.42 -10.04 9.73
N GLY A 142 17.94 -9.27 8.75
CA GLY A 142 16.55 -9.30 8.32
C GLY A 142 15.64 -8.31 9.05
N GLY A 143 16.06 -7.70 10.17
CA GLY A 143 15.23 -6.76 10.92
C GLY A 143 14.72 -5.58 10.09
N HIS A 144 15.61 -4.98 9.28
CA HIS A 144 15.25 -3.93 8.34
C HIS A 144 14.22 -4.38 7.29
N ALA A 145 14.37 -5.60 6.76
CA ALA A 145 13.46 -6.16 5.78
C ALA A 145 12.07 -6.43 6.39
N VAL A 146 12.01 -6.90 7.63
CA VAL A 146 10.75 -7.12 8.37
C VAL A 146 9.95 -5.81 8.49
N LEU A 147 10.64 -4.69 8.73
CA LEU A 147 10.01 -3.38 8.82
C LEU A 147 9.93 -2.61 7.49
N GLY A 148 10.37 -3.22 6.37
CA GLY A 148 10.34 -2.59 5.05
C GLY A 148 11.28 -1.39 4.89
N PHE A 149 12.30 -1.26 5.74
CA PHE A 149 13.31 -0.21 5.61
C PHE A 149 14.41 -0.66 4.64
N PRO A 150 14.80 0.19 3.67
CA PRO A 150 15.96 -0.10 2.82
C PRO A 150 17.25 -0.12 3.66
N ASP A 151 18.10 -1.09 3.35
CA ASP A 151 19.41 -1.38 3.95
C ASP A 151 20.34 -0.15 4.08
N PRO A 152 21.20 -0.09 5.12
CA PRO A 152 20.86 0.01 6.53
C PRO A 152 20.78 1.49 6.93
N LYS A 153 19.69 1.88 7.60
CA LYS A 153 19.69 3.17 8.31
C LYS A 153 20.40 2.96 9.64
N VAL A 154 21.67 3.36 9.68
CA VAL A 154 22.41 3.45 10.96
C VAL A 154 21.60 4.26 11.97
N GLY A 155 21.47 3.74 13.19
CA GLY A 155 20.75 4.40 14.28
C GLY A 155 19.23 4.17 14.30
N LEU A 156 18.67 3.29 13.45
CA LEU A 156 17.30 2.83 13.62
C LEU A 156 17.26 1.75 14.70
N ARG A 157 16.50 2.00 15.75
CA ARG A 157 16.28 1.05 16.85
C ARG A 157 14.86 0.54 16.82
N ALA A 158 14.67 -0.67 17.32
CA ALA A 158 13.34 -1.24 17.45
C ALA A 158 13.17 -2.00 18.78
N ALA A 159 11.91 -2.22 19.13
CA ALA A 159 11.50 -3.05 20.24
C ALA A 159 10.69 -4.22 19.69
N GLY A 160 11.09 -5.45 20.04
CA GLY A 160 10.37 -6.65 19.71
C GLY A 160 10.53 -7.78 20.72
N PHE A 161 9.94 -8.91 20.40
CA PHE A 161 10.04 -10.17 21.14
C PHE A 161 9.87 -11.36 20.20
N TYR A 162 10.32 -12.53 20.64
CA TYR A 162 10.61 -13.66 19.78
C TYR A 162 9.73 -14.88 20.01
N PHE A 163 9.48 -15.63 18.95
CA PHE A 163 8.78 -16.91 18.95
C PHE A 163 9.55 -17.95 18.14
N ALA A 164 9.41 -19.20 18.56
CA ALA A 164 10.04 -20.33 17.88
C ALA A 164 9.38 -20.65 16.53
N THR A 165 8.08 -20.40 16.40
CA THR A 165 7.30 -20.80 15.22
C THR A 165 6.50 -19.64 14.64
N GLU A 166 6.18 -19.77 13.35
CA GLU A 166 5.36 -18.81 12.63
C GLU A 166 3.93 -18.76 13.18
N ASP A 167 3.35 -19.92 13.51
CA ASP A 167 1.98 -20.01 13.99
C ASP A 167 1.82 -19.33 15.35
N ASP A 168 2.83 -19.46 16.22
CA ASP A 168 2.86 -18.75 17.51
C ASP A 168 2.91 -17.23 17.29
N ALA A 169 3.83 -16.75 16.45
CA ALA A 169 3.93 -15.33 16.13
C ALA A 169 2.63 -14.79 15.51
N ARG A 170 2.02 -15.50 14.56
CA ARG A 170 0.75 -15.12 13.92
C ARG A 170 -0.39 -15.00 14.92
N MET A 171 -0.46 -15.89 15.90
CA MET A 171 -1.49 -15.84 16.94
C MET A 171 -1.36 -14.57 17.79
N VAL A 172 -0.14 -14.16 18.09
CA VAL A 172 0.12 -12.93 18.87
C VAL A 172 -0.07 -11.67 18.04
N VAL A 173 0.36 -11.67 16.77
CA VAL A 173 0.06 -10.59 15.82
C VAL A 173 -1.44 -10.35 15.72
N ALA A 174 -2.24 -11.42 15.63
CA ALA A 174 -3.70 -11.30 15.59
C ALA A 174 -4.29 -10.72 16.89
N ALA A 175 -3.63 -10.94 18.04
CA ALA A 175 -4.07 -10.39 19.32
C ALA A 175 -3.67 -8.92 19.51
N LEU A 176 -2.51 -8.51 18.98
CA LEU A 176 -1.99 -7.13 19.07
C LEU A 176 -2.59 -6.20 18.00
N GLY A 177 -2.95 -6.73 16.84
CA GLY A 177 -3.62 -5.97 15.78
C GLY A 177 -2.76 -4.81 15.24
N GLU A 178 -3.32 -3.61 15.25
CA GLU A 178 -2.71 -2.39 14.68
C GLU A 178 -1.47 -1.91 15.44
N ASP A 179 -1.21 -2.43 16.65
CA ASP A 179 -0.01 -2.08 17.41
C ASP A 179 1.26 -2.73 16.84
N VAL A 180 1.13 -3.67 15.90
CA VAL A 180 2.27 -4.36 15.25
C VAL A 180 2.80 -3.53 14.09
N LEU A 181 4.09 -3.16 14.13
CA LEU A 181 4.77 -2.46 13.02
C LEU A 181 5.19 -3.42 11.91
N GLY A 182 5.60 -4.62 12.28
CA GLY A 182 6.01 -5.66 11.35
C GLY A 182 6.44 -6.91 12.08
N TRP A 183 6.41 -8.04 11.38
CA TRP A 183 6.79 -9.34 11.94
C TRP A 183 7.35 -10.23 10.85
N GLY A 184 8.23 -11.14 11.22
CA GLY A 184 8.90 -12.00 10.26
C GLY A 184 10.08 -12.74 10.87
N THR A 185 10.85 -13.39 10.01
CA THR A 185 12.04 -14.13 10.43
C THR A 185 13.27 -13.21 10.47
N ILE A 186 14.05 -13.33 11.53
CA ILE A 186 15.38 -12.71 11.66
C ILE A 186 16.41 -13.75 12.10
N ASP A 187 17.68 -13.49 11.80
CA ASP A 187 18.80 -14.19 12.44
C ASP A 187 19.37 -13.29 13.53
N VAL A 188 19.35 -13.79 14.77
CA VAL A 188 19.79 -13.07 15.97
C VAL A 188 21.31 -13.07 16.04
N PHE A 189 21.92 -11.89 16.05
CA PHE A 189 23.37 -11.72 16.22
C PHE A 189 23.73 -10.96 17.49
N CYS A 190 22.85 -10.09 17.98
CA CYS A 190 22.96 -9.54 19.32
C CYS A 190 22.47 -10.56 20.36
N ALA A 191 23.09 -10.58 21.53
CA ALA A 191 22.48 -11.28 22.67
C ALA A 191 21.62 -10.24 23.38
N ASP A 192 20.34 -10.54 23.56
CA ASP A 192 19.38 -9.63 24.17
C ASP A 192 19.13 -9.87 25.66
#